data_AF-A0A8J5YWN2-F1
#
_entry.id   AF-A0A8J5YWN2-F1
#
_cell.length_a   1.000
_cell.length_b   1.000
_cell.length_c   1.000
_cell.angle_alpha   90.00
_cell.angle_beta   90.00
_cell.angle_gamma   90.00
#
_symmetry.space_group_name_H-M   'P 1'
#
loop_
_entity.id
_entity.type
_entity.pdbx_description
1 polymer ?
#
loop_
_entity_poly.entity_id
_entity_poly.type
_entity_poly.pdbx_seq_one_letter_code
_entity_poly.pdbx_strand_id
1 'polypeptide(L)'
;MTILIDQPELGVEAGVNKLDNADNELVLDGGFVVPQTNSFGHTFRDYHVESERQQGVENFYRTNHINQTYDFVKRMRTEYGKLNKMEMGIWECCELLNDVIDESDPDLDEPQIEHLLQTAEAIRKDYPNEDWMHLTGLIHDLGKVLLHPGFGELPQWAVVGDTFPVGCAFDKSIVHHKYFEENPDYHNSDYNTKYGVYSEGCGLNNVMMSWGHDDYMYLVAKGNNTTLPPAALFIIRYHSFYALHKSGAYRHLMNEEDTENMKWLQIFNKYDLYSKSKVRIDVEKVKPYYLSLIEKVGKTILPGEVKMVNPGFSPSRQFNASASGTEIAEFGKRREGIENGREKAFKLAGESLKWSGGVLRGCGVCLGLWFSLTSILASFPCPKSASLEQIFNHHLH
;
A
#
# COMPACT_ATOMS: atom_id res chain seq x y z
N MET A 1 17.01 30.36 72.33
CA MET A 1 17.19 30.80 70.92
C MET A 1 17.62 29.58 70.14
N THR A 2 17.15 29.47 68.90
CA THR A 2 17.35 28.37 67.96
C THR A 2 16.35 27.22 68.10
N ILE A 3 15.38 27.24 67.19
CA ILE A 3 14.34 26.24 66.93
C ILE A 3 14.97 25.19 66.00
N LEU A 4 14.97 23.93 66.41
CA LEU A 4 15.16 22.77 65.55
C LEU A 4 13.85 21.98 65.63
N ILE A 5 13.10 21.94 64.55
CA ILE A 5 11.89 21.12 64.42
C ILE A 5 12.28 19.92 63.56
N ASP A 6 12.15 18.74 64.16
CA ASP A 6 12.34 17.44 63.55
C ASP A 6 11.35 17.20 62.41
N GLN A 7 11.84 16.54 61.36
CA GLN A 7 11.02 15.99 60.27
C GLN A 7 10.08 14.89 60.78
N PRO A 8 8.87 14.79 60.23
CA PRO A 8 8.19 13.51 60.07
C PRO A 8 8.23 13.06 58.60
N GLU A 9 8.57 11.79 58.42
CA GLU A 9 8.36 11.03 57.18
C GLU A 9 6.89 11.10 56.75
N LEU A 10 6.65 11.39 55.47
CA LEU A 10 5.37 11.19 54.81
C LEU A 10 5.64 10.49 53.48
N GLY A 11 5.30 9.20 53.45
CA GLY A 11 5.07 8.48 52.21
C GLY A 11 3.90 9.11 51.46
N VAL A 12 4.07 9.31 50.16
CA VAL A 12 3.02 9.80 49.27
C VAL A 12 2.89 8.82 48.12
N GLU A 13 1.83 7.99 48.19
CA GLU A 13 1.15 7.49 47.01
C GLU A 13 0.58 8.71 46.26
N ALA A 14 1.14 9.03 45.10
CA ALA A 14 0.59 10.04 44.22
C ALA A 14 -0.15 9.34 43.06
N GLY A 15 -1.47 9.24 43.20
CA GLY A 15 -2.37 8.97 42.10
C GLY A 15 -2.22 10.04 41.02
N VAL A 16 -2.04 9.60 39.78
CA VAL A 16 -1.96 10.47 38.61
C VAL A 16 -3.38 10.95 38.29
N ASN A 17 -3.65 12.22 38.59
CA ASN A 17 -4.84 12.91 38.14
C ASN A 17 -4.84 13.01 36.61
N LYS A 18 -5.87 12.43 35.97
CA LYS A 18 -6.25 12.72 34.60
C LYS A 18 -6.61 14.20 34.48
N LEU A 19 -5.93 14.91 33.61
CA LEU A 19 -6.39 16.19 33.08
C LEU A 19 -7.40 15.89 31.97
N ASP A 20 -8.67 16.10 32.28
CA ASP A 20 -9.76 16.09 31.30
C ASP A 20 -9.66 17.36 30.44
N ASN A 21 -9.14 17.23 29.22
CA ASN A 21 -9.36 18.22 28.18
C ASN A 21 -10.76 18.00 27.59
N ALA A 22 -11.73 18.75 28.12
CA ALA A 22 -13.05 18.87 27.55
C ALA A 22 -13.02 19.90 26.41
N ASP A 23 -12.67 19.46 25.21
CA ASP A 23 -13.10 20.15 24.00
C ASP A 23 -14.49 19.63 23.62
N ASN A 24 -15.42 20.55 23.36
CA ASN A 24 -16.81 20.29 23.01
C ASN A 24 -16.91 19.48 21.70
N GLU A 25 -16.80 18.16 21.79
CA GLU A 25 -17.22 17.23 20.74
C GLU A 25 -18.77 17.28 20.69
N LEU A 26 -19.32 17.72 19.56
CA LEU A 26 -20.75 17.56 19.26
C LEU A 26 -21.01 16.06 19.09
N VAL A 27 -21.21 15.36 20.22
CA VAL A 27 -21.65 13.96 20.22
C VAL A 27 -23.09 13.93 19.74
N LEU A 28 -23.27 13.70 18.43
CA LEU A 28 -24.56 13.31 17.88
C LEU A 28 -24.92 11.95 18.49
N ASP A 29 -26.09 11.88 19.12
CA ASP A 29 -26.66 10.64 19.66
C ASP A 29 -26.76 9.62 18.51
N GLY A 30 -25.88 8.61 18.48
CA GLY A 30 -25.78 7.61 17.40
C GLY A 30 -24.50 7.57 16.56
N GLY A 31 -23.46 8.35 16.88
CA GLY A 31 -22.17 8.37 16.15
C GLY A 31 -21.39 7.04 16.08
N PHE A 32 -20.29 7.01 15.32
CA PHE A 32 -19.40 5.85 15.19
C PHE A 32 -18.73 5.54 16.53
N VAL A 33 -18.99 4.34 17.04
CA VAL A 33 -18.43 3.84 18.29
C VAL A 33 -17.09 3.19 17.99
N VAL A 34 -16.02 3.75 18.53
CA VAL A 34 -14.67 3.19 18.40
C VAL A 34 -14.61 1.83 19.10
N PRO A 35 -14.30 0.73 18.40
CA PRO A 35 -14.15 -0.59 19.00
C PRO A 35 -12.93 -0.62 19.93
N GLN A 36 -13.03 -1.42 21.00
CA GLN A 36 -11.93 -1.57 21.97
C GLN A 36 -10.77 -2.41 21.41
N THR A 37 -11.02 -3.26 20.41
CA THR A 37 -10.05 -4.19 19.82
C THR A 37 -10.23 -4.30 18.30
N ASN A 38 -9.16 -4.63 17.58
CA ASN A 38 -9.15 -4.86 16.14
C ASN A 38 -9.85 -6.17 15.74
N SER A 39 -9.88 -6.47 14.44
CA SER A 39 -10.49 -7.69 13.88
C SER A 39 -9.89 -9.02 14.40
N PHE A 40 -8.73 -8.95 15.05
CA PHE A 40 -8.03 -10.08 15.66
C PHE A 40 -8.15 -10.12 17.19
N GLY A 41 -8.84 -9.16 17.81
CA GLY A 41 -9.01 -9.08 19.26
C GLY A 41 -7.83 -8.44 20.00
N HIS A 42 -6.93 -7.78 19.29
CA HIS A 42 -5.80 -7.05 19.87
C HIS A 42 -6.07 -5.54 19.92
N THR A 43 -5.23 -4.78 20.63
CA THR A 43 -5.23 -3.32 20.52
C THR A 43 -4.84 -2.93 19.09
N PHE A 44 -5.51 -1.91 18.52
CA PHE A 44 -5.17 -1.40 17.19
C PHE A 44 -3.72 -0.93 17.12
N ARG A 45 -3.05 -1.26 16.01
CA ARG A 45 -1.64 -0.88 15.75
C ARG A 45 -0.67 -1.30 16.85
N ASP A 46 -0.88 -2.49 17.41
CA ASP A 46 0.05 -3.07 18.36
C ASP A 46 1.15 -3.85 17.64
N TYR A 47 2.32 -3.23 17.51
CA TYR A 47 3.51 -3.83 16.88
C TYR A 47 4.32 -4.72 17.84
N HIS A 48 3.95 -4.77 19.12
CA HIS A 48 4.69 -5.49 20.15
C HIS A 48 4.04 -6.82 20.57
N VAL A 49 2.76 -7.03 20.25
CA VAL A 49 2.08 -8.31 20.49
C VAL A 49 2.62 -9.40 19.58
N GLU A 50 3.04 -10.51 20.19
CA GLU A 50 3.38 -11.75 19.48
C GLU A 50 2.17 -12.23 18.67
N SER A 51 2.29 -12.15 17.35
CA SER A 51 1.30 -12.63 16.40
C SER A 51 2.00 -13.23 15.18
N GLU A 52 1.32 -14.10 14.43
CA GLU A 52 1.87 -14.68 13.19
C GLU A 52 2.29 -13.61 12.17
N ARG A 53 1.66 -12.43 12.22
CA ARG A 53 1.96 -11.28 11.35
C ARG A 53 3.12 -10.40 11.84
N GLN A 54 3.46 -10.42 13.13
CA GLN A 54 4.42 -9.48 13.72
C GLN A 54 5.78 -9.52 13.00
N GLN A 55 6.30 -10.72 12.73
CA GLN A 55 7.59 -10.87 12.05
C GLN A 55 7.53 -10.37 10.60
N GLY A 56 6.40 -10.55 9.92
CA GLY A 56 6.16 -10.03 8.58
C GLY A 56 6.17 -8.50 8.56
N VAL A 57 5.40 -7.88 9.46
CA VAL A 57 5.29 -6.41 9.60
C VAL A 57 6.64 -5.79 10.00
N GLU A 58 7.39 -6.41 10.92
CA GLU A 58 8.71 -5.91 11.31
C GLU A 58 9.73 -5.99 10.15
N ASN A 59 9.74 -7.10 9.39
CA ASN A 59 10.59 -7.26 8.21
C ASN A 59 10.20 -6.29 7.08
N PHE A 60 8.91 -6.03 6.92
CA PHE A 60 8.39 -5.02 6.01
C PHE A 60 8.97 -3.64 6.37
N TYR A 61 8.79 -3.20 7.62
CA TYR A 61 9.26 -1.87 8.05
C TYR A 61 10.79 -1.78 8.05
N ARG A 62 11.50 -2.85 8.37
CA ARG A 62 12.97 -2.90 8.19
C ARG A 62 13.36 -2.59 6.75
N THR A 63 12.73 -3.27 5.78
CA THR A 63 13.03 -3.07 4.36
C THR A 63 12.63 -1.68 3.88
N ASN A 64 11.47 -1.18 4.31
CA ASN A 64 11.02 0.18 4.04
C ASN A 64 12.04 1.21 4.54
N HIS A 65 12.38 1.18 5.83
CA HIS A 65 13.27 2.17 6.45
C HIS A 65 14.67 2.15 5.87
N ILE A 66 15.19 1.01 5.44
CA ILE A 66 16.51 0.91 4.80
C ILE A 66 16.52 1.56 3.41
N ASN A 67 15.45 1.37 2.62
CA ASN A 67 15.46 1.67 1.19
C ASN A 67 14.77 3.00 0.82
N GLN A 68 13.95 3.58 1.70
CA GLN A 68 13.34 4.90 1.52
C GLN A 68 14.39 6.01 1.75
N THR A 69 15.23 6.25 0.75
CA THR A 69 16.19 7.36 0.74
C THR A 69 15.64 8.57 -0.01
N TYR A 70 16.18 9.75 0.28
CA TYR A 70 15.84 11.00 -0.38
C TYR A 70 16.00 10.90 -1.91
N ASP A 71 17.05 10.23 -2.38
CA ASP A 71 17.29 9.99 -3.80
C ASP A 71 16.30 8.98 -4.40
N PHE A 72 15.96 7.92 -3.67
CA PHE A 72 14.92 6.98 -4.10
C PHE A 72 13.59 7.70 -4.32
N VAL A 73 13.13 8.44 -3.32
CA VAL A 73 11.84 9.14 -3.36
C VAL A 73 11.82 10.19 -4.48
N LYS A 74 12.90 10.95 -4.69
CA LYS A 74 13.02 11.89 -5.82
C LYS A 74 12.82 11.20 -7.16
N ARG A 75 13.43 10.03 -7.37
CA ARG A 75 13.27 9.25 -8.61
C ARG A 75 11.83 8.77 -8.78
N MET A 76 11.23 8.23 -7.71
CA MET A 76 9.85 7.73 -7.74
C MET A 76 8.87 8.86 -8.07
N ARG A 77 8.96 10.00 -7.38
CA ARG A 77 8.10 11.16 -7.64
C ARG A 77 8.28 11.70 -9.06
N THR A 78 9.50 11.67 -9.60
CA THR A 78 9.77 12.08 -11.00
C THR A 78 9.14 11.12 -12.01
N GLU A 79 9.24 9.81 -11.75
CA GLU A 79 8.73 8.80 -12.67
C GLU A 79 7.20 8.72 -12.65
N TYR A 80 6.61 8.65 -11.46
CA TYR A 80 5.18 8.47 -11.28
C TYR A 80 4.39 9.78 -11.36
N GLY A 81 5.03 10.93 -11.14
CA GLY A 81 4.43 12.25 -11.37
C GLY A 81 4.10 12.54 -12.84
N LYS A 82 4.55 11.69 -13.79
CA LYS A 82 4.14 11.74 -15.20
C LYS A 82 2.70 11.28 -15.42
N LEU A 83 2.14 10.51 -14.47
CA LEU A 83 0.76 10.01 -14.50
C LEU A 83 0.37 9.31 -15.82
N ASN A 84 1.30 8.53 -16.39
CA ASN A 84 1.18 7.92 -17.71
C ASN A 84 1.17 6.38 -17.68
N LYS A 85 0.73 5.80 -16.56
CA LYS A 85 0.71 4.34 -16.38
C LYS A 85 -0.56 3.71 -16.98
N MET A 86 -1.74 4.22 -16.62
CA MET A 86 -3.03 3.67 -17.02
C MET A 86 -4.16 4.71 -16.91
N GLU A 87 -5.19 4.55 -17.73
CA GLU A 87 -6.47 5.27 -17.67
C GLU A 87 -7.55 4.31 -17.13
N MET A 88 -8.31 4.71 -16.10
CA MET A 88 -9.31 3.85 -15.44
C MET A 88 -10.31 4.71 -14.61
N GLY A 89 -11.51 4.21 -14.36
CA GLY A 89 -12.45 4.88 -13.44
C GLY A 89 -12.06 4.70 -11.97
N ILE A 90 -12.50 5.61 -11.07
CA ILE A 90 -12.28 5.44 -9.62
C ILE A 90 -12.89 4.14 -9.12
N TRP A 91 -14.11 3.81 -9.57
CA TRP A 91 -14.78 2.58 -9.14
C TRP A 91 -14.09 1.33 -9.72
N GLU A 92 -13.64 1.39 -10.97
CA GLU A 92 -12.84 0.31 -11.58
C GLU A 92 -11.51 0.11 -10.81
N CYS A 93 -10.90 1.18 -10.32
CA CYS A 93 -9.73 1.14 -9.46
C CYS A 93 -10.02 0.45 -8.11
N CYS A 94 -11.18 0.72 -7.51
CA CYS A 94 -11.63 0.02 -6.30
C CYS A 94 -11.78 -1.48 -6.54
N GLU A 95 -12.34 -1.86 -7.69
CA GLU A 95 -12.53 -3.26 -8.10
C GLU A 95 -11.17 -3.94 -8.41
N LEU A 96 -10.22 -3.22 -9.01
CA LEU A 96 -8.87 -3.72 -9.31
C LEU A 96 -8.10 -4.10 -8.04
N LEU A 97 -8.27 -3.34 -6.96
CA LEU A 97 -7.56 -3.56 -5.69
C LEU A 97 -8.17 -4.65 -4.82
N ASN A 98 -9.27 -5.28 -5.25
CA ASN A 98 -9.95 -6.30 -4.46
C ASN A 98 -9.08 -7.53 -4.14
N ASP A 99 -8.07 -7.82 -4.95
CA ASP A 99 -7.13 -8.94 -4.77
C ASP A 99 -5.82 -8.53 -4.05
N VAL A 100 -5.69 -7.27 -3.63
CA VAL A 100 -4.49 -6.76 -2.93
C VAL A 100 -4.64 -6.97 -1.43
N ILE A 101 -3.62 -7.57 -0.81
CA ILE A 101 -3.49 -7.71 0.65
C ILE A 101 -2.33 -6.82 1.12
N ASP A 102 -2.60 -5.92 2.06
CA ASP A 102 -1.61 -5.00 2.65
C ASP A 102 -0.78 -5.72 3.73
N GLU A 103 0.52 -5.92 3.47
CA GLU A 103 1.44 -6.60 4.37
C GLU A 103 1.89 -5.74 5.57
N SER A 104 1.64 -4.43 5.54
CA SER A 104 2.02 -3.51 6.61
C SER A 104 0.96 -3.39 7.71
N ASP A 105 -0.27 -3.82 7.42
CA ASP A 105 -1.42 -3.67 8.31
C ASP A 105 -1.52 -4.84 9.32
N PRO A 106 -1.34 -4.59 10.63
CA PRO A 106 -1.54 -5.62 11.65
C PRO A 106 -3.02 -5.91 11.93
N ASP A 107 -3.95 -5.14 11.37
CA ASP A 107 -5.36 -5.09 11.79
C ASP A 107 -6.37 -5.70 10.76
N LEU A 108 -5.96 -6.04 9.53
CA LEU A 108 -6.88 -6.49 8.46
C LEU A 108 -6.35 -7.55 7.47
N ASP A 109 -7.24 -8.48 7.04
CA ASP A 109 -7.04 -9.48 5.96
C ASP A 109 -8.15 -9.42 4.87
N GLU A 110 -9.06 -8.44 4.93
CA GLU A 110 -10.18 -8.31 4.01
C GLU A 110 -9.78 -7.64 2.68
N PRO A 111 -10.57 -7.83 1.61
CA PRO A 111 -10.34 -7.14 0.34
C PRO A 111 -10.32 -5.63 0.49
N GLN A 112 -9.43 -4.95 -0.25
CA GLN A 112 -9.21 -3.50 -0.12
C GLN A 112 -10.51 -2.69 -0.30
N ILE A 113 -11.44 -3.10 -1.18
CA ILE A 113 -12.70 -2.39 -1.38
C ILE A 113 -13.59 -2.34 -0.12
N GLU A 114 -13.53 -3.36 0.73
CA GLU A 114 -14.27 -3.37 2.00
C GLU A 114 -13.71 -2.31 2.94
N HIS A 115 -12.38 -2.18 3.05
CA HIS A 115 -11.74 -1.13 3.84
C HIS A 115 -12.15 0.27 3.38
N LEU A 116 -12.10 0.51 2.07
CA LEU A 116 -12.49 1.80 1.47
C LEU A 116 -13.95 2.15 1.81
N LEU A 117 -14.86 1.18 1.67
CA LEU A 117 -16.29 1.39 1.93
C LEU A 117 -16.61 1.47 3.43
N GLN A 118 -15.91 0.71 4.28
CA GLN A 118 -16.04 0.80 5.73
C GLN A 118 -15.65 2.19 6.23
N THR A 119 -14.52 2.71 5.75
CA THR A 119 -14.06 4.06 6.06
C THR A 119 -15.07 5.10 5.58
N ALA A 120 -15.49 5.02 4.31
CA ALA A 120 -16.40 5.98 3.71
C ALA A 120 -17.80 5.98 4.36
N GLU A 121 -18.38 4.80 4.63
CA GLU A 121 -19.70 4.69 5.26
C GLU A 121 -19.68 5.08 6.74
N ALA A 122 -18.58 4.82 7.46
CA ALA A 122 -18.43 5.27 8.84
C ALA A 122 -18.35 6.80 8.93
N ILE A 123 -17.61 7.45 8.02
CA ILE A 123 -17.60 8.91 7.90
C ILE A 123 -19.00 9.42 7.55
N ARG A 124 -19.65 8.81 6.56
CA ARG A 124 -20.99 9.21 6.10
C ARG A 124 -22.06 9.16 7.19
N LYS A 125 -21.94 8.20 8.11
CA LYS A 125 -22.85 8.07 9.25
C LYS A 125 -22.74 9.28 10.19
N ASP A 126 -21.52 9.73 10.47
CA ASP A 126 -21.26 10.78 11.46
C ASP A 126 -21.30 12.19 10.86
N TYR A 127 -20.94 12.33 9.58
CA TYR A 127 -20.84 13.59 8.85
C TYR A 127 -21.72 13.60 7.59
N PRO A 128 -23.04 13.38 7.68
CA PRO A 128 -23.91 13.13 6.52
C PRO A 128 -23.94 14.25 5.46
N ASN A 129 -23.47 15.45 5.80
CA ASN A 129 -23.43 16.61 4.90
C ASN A 129 -22.05 16.86 4.29
N GLU A 130 -21.01 16.11 4.65
CA GLU A 130 -19.63 16.29 4.18
C GLU A 130 -19.30 15.29 3.05
N ASP A 131 -20.01 15.41 1.93
CA ASP A 131 -19.91 14.45 0.82
C ASP A 131 -18.49 14.29 0.24
N TRP A 132 -17.71 15.37 0.23
CA TRP A 132 -16.28 15.33 -0.12
C TRP A 132 -15.46 14.42 0.81
N MET A 133 -15.82 14.33 2.09
CA MET A 133 -15.11 13.52 3.07
C MET A 133 -15.46 12.04 2.91
N HIS A 134 -16.70 11.73 2.51
CA HIS A 134 -17.09 10.36 2.16
C HIS A 134 -16.30 9.87 0.96
N LEU A 135 -16.17 10.71 -0.07
CA LEU A 135 -15.36 10.38 -1.25
C LEU A 135 -13.87 10.27 -0.89
N THR A 136 -13.37 11.12 0.01
CA THR A 136 -12.00 11.02 0.52
C THR A 136 -11.77 9.66 1.18
N GLY A 137 -12.72 9.18 2.00
CA GLY A 137 -12.72 7.82 2.56
C GLY A 137 -12.69 6.73 1.50
N LEU A 138 -13.43 6.88 0.41
CA LEU A 138 -13.42 5.89 -0.68
C LEU A 138 -12.08 5.85 -1.42
N ILE A 139 -11.38 6.99 -1.57
CA ILE A 139 -10.22 7.08 -2.48
C ILE A 139 -8.86 7.12 -1.81
N HIS A 140 -8.76 7.32 -0.49
CA HIS A 140 -7.50 7.56 0.21
C HIS A 140 -6.42 6.52 -0.11
N ASP A 141 -6.82 5.26 -0.18
CA ASP A 141 -5.95 4.10 -0.34
C ASP A 141 -5.78 3.64 -1.80
N LEU A 142 -6.41 4.31 -2.77
CA LEU A 142 -6.33 3.91 -4.18
C LEU A 142 -4.93 4.05 -4.77
N GLY A 143 -4.02 4.75 -4.10
CA GLY A 143 -2.61 4.76 -4.48
C GLY A 143 -1.93 3.38 -4.40
N LYS A 144 -2.55 2.40 -3.72
CA LYS A 144 -2.09 1.01 -3.67
C LYS A 144 -2.06 0.31 -5.03
N VAL A 145 -2.66 0.90 -6.07
CA VAL A 145 -2.54 0.39 -7.45
C VAL A 145 -1.11 0.25 -7.93
N LEU A 146 -0.15 0.94 -7.32
CA LEU A 146 1.29 0.77 -7.57
C LEU A 146 1.78 -0.67 -7.43
N LEU A 147 1.07 -1.52 -6.67
CA LEU A 147 1.35 -2.96 -6.54
C LEU A 147 0.96 -3.76 -7.80
N HIS A 148 0.03 -3.24 -8.61
CA HIS A 148 -0.45 -3.93 -9.79
C HIS A 148 0.58 -3.84 -10.94
N PRO A 149 0.77 -4.91 -11.74
CA PRO A 149 1.71 -4.91 -12.87
C PRO A 149 1.50 -3.79 -13.88
N GLY A 150 0.26 -3.37 -14.11
CA GLY A 150 -0.07 -2.24 -14.98
C GLY A 150 0.43 -0.88 -14.50
N PHE A 151 0.80 -0.76 -13.22
CA PHE A 151 1.30 0.47 -12.61
C PHE A 151 2.79 0.41 -12.28
N GLY A 152 3.41 -0.77 -12.29
CA GLY A 152 4.85 -0.91 -12.11
C GLY A 152 5.27 -2.05 -11.18
N GLU A 153 4.31 -2.74 -10.54
CA GLU A 153 4.58 -3.87 -9.64
C GLU A 153 5.62 -3.51 -8.56
N LEU A 154 5.42 -2.36 -7.92
CA LEU A 154 6.33 -1.94 -6.87
C LEU A 154 6.26 -2.91 -5.69
N PRO A 155 7.39 -3.15 -4.99
CA PRO A 155 7.35 -3.94 -3.77
C PRO A 155 6.51 -3.22 -2.70
N GLN A 156 5.83 -3.97 -1.82
CA GLN A 156 4.93 -3.40 -0.82
C GLN A 156 5.59 -2.28 0.02
N TRP A 157 6.86 -2.44 0.39
CA TRP A 157 7.59 -1.44 1.17
C TRP A 157 7.70 -0.07 0.50
N ALA A 158 7.54 0.00 -0.83
CA ALA A 158 7.53 1.24 -1.61
C ALA A 158 6.11 1.72 -1.96
N VAL A 159 5.07 1.15 -1.34
CA VAL A 159 3.67 1.49 -1.60
C VAL A 159 2.88 1.73 -0.32
N VAL A 160 2.92 0.81 0.63
CA VAL A 160 2.08 0.85 1.86
C VAL A 160 2.91 1.23 3.10
N GLY A 161 2.24 1.27 4.25
CA GLY A 161 2.85 1.54 5.55
C GLY A 161 2.95 3.02 5.94
N ASP A 162 3.33 3.25 7.19
CA ASP A 162 3.50 4.59 7.74
C ASP A 162 4.54 5.40 6.97
N THR A 163 4.22 6.67 6.71
CA THR A 163 5.09 7.59 5.98
C THR A 163 5.89 8.50 6.92
N PHE A 164 7.04 8.97 6.43
CA PHE A 164 7.93 9.88 7.15
C PHE A 164 8.69 10.80 6.19
N PRO A 165 9.14 11.99 6.63
CA PRO A 165 9.99 12.86 5.83
C PRO A 165 11.35 12.21 5.55
N VAL A 166 11.77 12.23 4.29
CA VAL A 166 13.15 11.92 3.88
C VAL A 166 13.94 13.22 3.68
N GLY A 167 15.28 13.17 3.76
CA GLY A 167 16.11 14.38 3.60
C GLY A 167 16.19 15.28 4.84
N CYS A 168 15.69 14.81 5.99
CA CYS A 168 15.95 15.36 7.32
C CYS A 168 16.02 14.20 8.34
N ALA A 169 16.43 14.48 9.58
CA ALA A 169 16.59 13.45 10.61
C ALA A 169 15.31 12.65 10.85
N PHE A 170 15.45 11.33 10.98
CA PHE A 170 14.36 10.42 11.32
C PHE A 170 14.01 10.50 12.81
N ASP A 171 12.77 10.86 13.13
CA ASP A 171 12.28 11.01 14.49
C ASP A 171 12.01 9.65 15.14
N LYS A 172 12.30 9.54 16.45
CA LYS A 172 12.17 8.28 17.21
C LYS A 172 10.73 7.77 17.33
N SER A 173 9.74 8.61 17.04
CA SER A 173 8.33 8.24 17.03
C SER A 173 7.91 7.44 15.80
N ILE A 174 8.74 7.34 14.77
CA ILE A 174 8.49 6.47 13.62
C ILE A 174 8.57 5.01 14.08
N VAL A 175 7.60 4.20 13.68
CA VAL A 175 7.52 2.78 14.02
C VAL A 175 8.83 2.07 13.65
N HIS A 176 9.30 1.11 14.46
CA HIS A 176 10.57 0.40 14.25
C HIS A 176 11.80 1.28 13.89
N HIS A 177 11.90 2.47 14.49
CA HIS A 177 12.98 3.46 14.25
C HIS A 177 14.41 2.89 14.20
N LYS A 178 14.68 1.85 15.01
CA LYS A 178 15.99 1.17 15.08
C LYS A 178 16.58 0.78 13.71
N TYR A 179 15.75 0.50 12.70
CA TYR A 179 16.24 0.10 11.38
C TYR A 179 16.76 1.25 10.52
N PHE A 180 16.50 2.51 10.89
CA PHE A 180 17.07 3.64 10.17
C PHE A 180 18.59 3.71 10.28
N GLU A 181 19.22 3.10 11.30
CA GLU A 181 20.69 3.04 11.40
C GLU A 181 21.34 2.36 10.18
N GLU A 182 20.59 1.49 9.49
CA GLU A 182 21.02 0.83 8.25
C GLU A 182 20.71 1.65 6.97
N ASN A 183 19.94 2.74 7.07
CA ASN A 183 19.63 3.60 5.93
C ASN A 183 20.84 4.49 5.57
N PRO A 184 21.26 4.55 4.28
CA PRO A 184 22.37 5.41 3.85
C PRO A 184 22.24 6.90 4.23
N ASP A 185 21.02 7.42 4.34
CA ASP A 185 20.75 8.82 4.67
C ASP A 185 20.88 9.12 6.17
N TYR A 186 20.84 8.10 7.04
CA TYR A 186 20.89 8.27 8.50
C TYR A 186 22.21 8.89 8.99
N HIS A 187 23.31 8.53 8.33
CA HIS A 187 24.63 9.10 8.63
C HIS A 187 25.07 10.19 7.64
N ASN A 188 24.22 10.55 6.68
CA ASN A 188 24.53 11.59 5.71
C ASN A 188 24.37 12.98 6.35
N SER A 189 25.45 13.77 6.39
CA SER A 189 25.46 15.11 7.00
C SER A 189 24.46 16.09 6.40
N ASP A 190 24.08 15.89 5.14
CA ASP A 190 23.11 16.75 4.45
C ASP A 190 21.67 16.47 4.91
N TYR A 191 21.41 15.27 5.43
CA TYR A 191 20.06 14.77 5.75
C TYR A 191 19.87 14.47 7.23
N ASN A 192 20.91 14.28 8.03
CA ASN A 192 20.78 13.81 9.41
C ASN A 192 20.58 14.92 10.46
N THR A 193 20.28 16.16 10.04
CA THR A 193 19.98 17.27 10.94
C THR A 193 18.46 17.50 11.05
N LYS A 194 18.02 18.28 12.05
CA LYS A 194 16.59 18.58 12.30
C LYS A 194 15.84 19.04 11.05
N TYR A 195 16.49 19.86 10.22
CA TYR A 195 15.90 20.40 8.99
C TYR A 195 16.46 19.72 7.74
N GLY A 196 17.68 19.18 7.78
CA GLY A 196 18.34 18.61 6.60
C GLY A 196 18.32 19.58 5.43
N VAL A 197 17.64 19.19 4.34
CA VAL A 197 17.46 20.00 3.13
C VAL A 197 16.33 21.05 3.20
N TYR A 198 15.56 21.06 4.28
CA TYR A 198 14.37 21.92 4.43
C TYR A 198 14.66 23.19 5.24
N SER A 199 13.71 24.13 5.21
CA SER A 199 13.68 25.29 6.11
C SER A 199 12.57 25.14 7.14
N GLU A 200 12.68 25.87 8.25
CA GLU A 200 11.61 25.95 9.25
C GLU A 200 10.31 26.48 8.62
N GLY A 201 9.19 25.84 8.97
CA GLY A 201 7.86 26.22 8.50
C GLY A 201 7.70 26.24 6.98
N CYS A 202 8.49 25.44 6.24
CA CYS A 202 8.44 25.41 4.78
C CYS A 202 7.09 24.92 4.24
N GLY A 203 6.28 24.27 5.08
CA GLY A 203 5.04 23.63 4.71
C GLY A 203 5.27 22.21 4.22
N LEU A 204 4.43 21.27 4.66
CA LEU A 204 4.57 19.85 4.32
C LEU A 204 4.52 19.60 2.82
N ASN A 205 3.82 20.45 2.05
CA ASN A 205 3.79 20.35 0.60
C ASN A 205 5.20 20.43 -0.06
N ASN A 206 6.15 21.11 0.60
CA ASN A 206 7.54 21.25 0.19
C ASN A 206 8.47 20.18 0.81
N VAL A 207 7.94 19.31 1.66
CA VAL A 207 8.66 18.18 2.27
C VAL A 207 8.52 16.96 1.37
N MET A 208 9.63 16.28 1.15
CA MET A 208 9.64 15.00 0.46
C MET A 208 9.31 13.89 1.48
N MET A 209 8.15 13.26 1.32
CA MET A 209 7.71 12.14 2.15
C MET A 209 8.20 10.82 1.55
N SER A 210 8.51 9.82 2.37
CA SER A 210 8.73 8.43 1.92
C SER A 210 7.69 8.03 0.88
N TRP A 211 8.12 7.45 -0.23
CA TRP A 211 7.26 7.20 -1.38
C TRP A 211 6.25 6.10 -1.09
N GLY A 212 4.98 6.33 -1.45
CA GLY A 212 3.90 5.38 -1.25
C GLY A 212 2.56 5.84 -1.84
N HIS A 213 1.49 5.16 -1.45
CA HIS A 213 0.13 5.36 -1.91
C HIS A 213 -0.39 6.78 -1.62
N ASP A 214 -0.09 7.36 -0.46
CA ASP A 214 -0.48 8.73 -0.11
C ASP A 214 -0.05 9.75 -1.18
N ASP A 215 1.26 9.78 -1.46
CA ASP A 215 1.87 10.79 -2.31
C ASP A 215 1.52 10.55 -3.78
N TYR A 216 1.42 9.29 -4.21
CA TYR A 216 0.95 8.95 -5.54
C TYR A 216 -0.52 9.34 -5.74
N MET A 217 -1.41 9.02 -4.80
CA MET A 217 -2.83 9.36 -4.91
C MET A 217 -3.04 10.89 -4.87
N TYR A 218 -2.25 11.61 -4.08
CA TYR A 218 -2.22 13.08 -4.12
C TYR A 218 -1.80 13.61 -5.51
N LEU A 219 -0.74 13.05 -6.11
CA LEU A 219 -0.31 13.44 -7.46
C LEU A 219 -1.40 13.16 -8.50
N VAL A 220 -2.06 12.01 -8.42
CA VAL A 220 -3.19 11.63 -9.29
C VAL A 220 -4.33 12.65 -9.15
N ALA A 221 -4.74 12.96 -7.91
CA ALA A 221 -5.81 13.92 -7.65
C ALA A 221 -5.48 15.34 -8.16
N LYS A 222 -4.25 15.81 -7.91
CA LYS A 222 -3.76 17.12 -8.40
C LYS A 222 -3.65 17.16 -9.92
N GLY A 223 -3.03 16.15 -10.53
CA GLY A 223 -2.77 16.10 -11.97
C GLY A 223 -4.01 15.95 -12.83
N ASN A 224 -5.11 15.44 -12.23
CA ASN A 224 -6.41 15.36 -12.88
C ASN A 224 -7.38 16.48 -12.44
N ASN A 225 -6.88 17.57 -11.85
CA ASN A 225 -7.66 18.77 -11.54
C ASN A 225 -8.95 18.48 -10.73
N THR A 226 -8.85 17.62 -9.72
CA THR A 226 -9.99 17.31 -8.85
C THR A 226 -10.63 18.58 -8.27
N THR A 227 -11.95 18.54 -8.04
CA THR A 227 -12.70 19.60 -7.34
C THR A 227 -12.75 19.39 -5.83
N LEU A 228 -12.11 18.34 -5.30
CA LEU A 228 -12.00 18.10 -3.87
C LEU A 228 -11.32 19.28 -3.14
N PRO A 229 -11.76 19.61 -1.92
CA PRO A 229 -11.20 20.72 -1.17
C PRO A 229 -9.76 20.45 -0.73
N PRO A 230 -8.96 21.49 -0.39
CA PRO A 230 -7.60 21.34 0.12
C PRO A 230 -7.48 20.35 1.29
N ALA A 231 -8.48 20.33 2.19
CA ALA A 231 -8.53 19.39 3.31
C ALA A 231 -8.54 17.92 2.87
N ALA A 232 -9.26 17.57 1.80
CA ALA A 232 -9.27 16.22 1.24
C ALA A 232 -7.90 15.82 0.70
N LEU A 233 -7.25 16.73 -0.03
CA LEU A 233 -5.92 16.51 -0.57
C LEU A 233 -4.86 16.38 0.53
N PHE A 234 -5.01 17.13 1.62
CA PHE A 234 -4.17 17.03 2.80
C PHE A 234 -4.35 15.67 3.50
N ILE A 235 -5.60 15.22 3.68
CA ILE A 235 -5.89 13.88 4.19
C ILE A 235 -5.22 12.81 3.33
N ILE A 236 -5.50 12.79 2.02
CA ILE A 236 -4.95 11.77 1.11
C ILE A 236 -3.43 11.70 1.20
N ARG A 237 -2.75 12.85 1.28
CA ARG A 237 -1.28 12.88 1.25
C ARG A 237 -0.61 12.54 2.59
N TYR A 238 -1.31 12.66 3.72
CA TYR A 238 -0.68 12.56 5.04
C TYR A 238 -1.41 11.63 6.03
N HIS A 239 -2.39 10.84 5.57
CA HIS A 239 -3.11 9.87 6.40
C HIS A 239 -2.22 8.74 6.93
N SER A 240 -1.12 8.43 6.25
CA SER A 240 -0.12 7.49 6.74
C SER A 240 0.98 8.15 7.59
N PHE A 241 0.96 9.48 7.80
CA PHE A 241 2.04 10.19 8.50
C PHE A 241 1.88 10.16 10.04
N TYR A 242 1.86 8.96 10.62
CA TYR A 242 1.54 8.74 12.04
C TYR A 242 2.49 9.44 13.01
N ALA A 243 3.78 9.57 12.67
CA ALA A 243 4.72 10.33 13.49
C ALA A 243 4.25 11.79 13.71
N LEU A 244 3.58 12.39 12.72
CA LEU A 244 2.98 13.71 12.85
C LEU A 244 1.64 13.67 13.60
N HIS A 245 0.63 12.98 13.06
CA HIS A 245 -0.74 13.15 13.58
C HIS A 245 -1.05 12.35 14.85
N LYS A 246 -0.26 11.31 15.18
CA LYS A 246 -0.37 10.56 16.43
C LYS A 246 0.65 11.04 17.48
N SER A 247 1.90 11.25 17.08
CA SER A 247 3.01 11.54 18.01
C SER A 247 3.39 13.02 18.10
N GLY A 248 2.90 13.87 17.19
CA GLY A 248 3.18 15.31 17.17
C GLY A 248 4.59 15.69 16.70
N ALA A 249 5.34 14.75 16.11
CA ALA A 249 6.65 15.02 15.53
C ALA A 249 6.55 15.89 14.26
N TYR A 250 7.67 16.43 13.80
CA TYR A 250 7.78 17.20 12.54
C TYR A 250 6.96 18.50 12.43
N ARG A 251 6.33 18.97 13.52
CA ARG A 251 5.61 20.26 13.54
C ARG A 251 6.47 21.47 13.14
N HIS A 252 7.79 21.38 13.27
CA HIS A 252 8.72 22.44 12.83
C HIS A 252 8.80 22.61 11.30
N LEU A 253 8.27 21.67 10.52
CA LEU A 253 8.19 21.77 9.06
C LEU A 253 6.82 22.30 8.58
N MET A 254 5.81 22.31 9.45
CA MET A 254 4.45 22.72 9.10
C MET A 254 4.32 24.24 8.95
N ASN A 255 3.46 24.67 8.04
CA ASN A 255 2.99 26.05 7.94
C ASN A 255 1.57 26.21 8.55
N GLU A 256 0.98 27.39 8.40
CA GLU A 256 -0.37 27.71 8.91
C GLU A 256 -1.45 26.85 8.24
N GLU A 257 -1.40 26.68 6.92
CA GLU A 257 -2.34 25.84 6.17
C GLU A 257 -2.30 24.37 6.60
N ASP A 258 -1.10 23.83 6.85
CA ASP A 258 -0.95 22.46 7.36
C ASP A 258 -1.60 22.35 8.75
N THR A 259 -1.39 23.34 9.60
CA THR A 259 -1.94 23.39 10.96
C THR A 259 -3.47 23.42 10.95
N GLU A 260 -4.08 24.17 10.04
CA GLU A 260 -5.52 24.21 9.88
C GLU A 260 -6.10 22.88 9.39
N ASN A 261 -5.39 22.19 8.49
CA ASN A 261 -5.85 20.92 7.93
C ASN A 261 -5.62 19.72 8.86
N MET A 262 -4.75 19.84 9.87
CA MET A 262 -4.54 18.77 10.87
C MET A 262 -5.83 18.33 11.56
N LYS A 263 -6.78 19.25 11.80
CA LYS A 263 -8.07 18.90 12.41
C LYS A 263 -8.83 17.87 11.56
N TRP A 264 -8.82 18.04 10.24
CA TRP A 264 -9.50 17.15 9.31
C TRP A 264 -8.79 15.80 9.19
N LEU A 265 -7.45 15.82 9.20
CA LEU A 265 -6.64 14.61 9.23
C LEU A 265 -6.90 13.79 10.51
N GLN A 266 -6.99 14.43 11.67
CA GLN A 266 -7.29 13.75 12.93
C GLN A 266 -8.69 13.15 12.95
N ILE A 267 -9.69 13.87 12.43
CA ILE A 267 -11.05 13.34 12.27
C ILE A 267 -11.02 12.12 11.34
N PHE A 268 -10.37 12.24 10.17
CA PHE A 268 -10.31 11.16 9.19
C PHE A 268 -9.65 9.89 9.74
N ASN A 269 -8.51 10.04 10.42
CA ASN A 269 -7.73 8.92 10.97
C ASN A 269 -8.54 8.04 11.94
N LYS A 270 -9.53 8.62 12.64
CA LYS A 270 -10.48 7.85 13.46
C LYS A 270 -11.20 6.80 12.61
N TYR A 271 -11.68 7.18 11.44
CA TYR A 271 -12.48 6.30 10.58
C TYR A 271 -11.60 5.30 9.83
N ASP A 272 -10.50 5.74 9.25
CA ASP A 272 -9.54 4.85 8.58
C ASP A 272 -9.07 3.72 9.53
N LEU A 273 -8.67 4.08 10.75
CA LEU A 273 -8.17 3.08 11.68
C LEU A 273 -9.28 2.19 12.26
N TYR A 274 -10.35 2.80 12.76
CA TYR A 274 -11.27 2.10 13.65
C TYR A 274 -12.48 1.49 12.95
N SER A 275 -12.79 1.89 11.70
CA SER A 275 -13.91 1.31 10.94
C SER A 275 -13.63 -0.11 10.43
N LYS A 276 -12.37 -0.54 10.46
CA LYS A 276 -11.92 -1.89 10.08
C LYS A 276 -12.71 -2.95 10.84
N SER A 277 -13.49 -3.73 10.10
CA SER A 277 -14.46 -4.67 10.66
C SER A 277 -14.58 -5.94 9.83
N LYS A 278 -14.97 -7.05 10.46
CA LYS A 278 -15.39 -8.27 9.75
C LYS A 278 -16.80 -8.17 9.16
N VAL A 279 -17.56 -7.14 9.53
CA VAL A 279 -18.89 -6.88 8.97
C VAL A 279 -18.72 -6.20 7.62
N ARG A 280 -19.10 -6.91 6.56
CA ARG A 280 -18.98 -6.42 5.18
C ARG A 280 -20.04 -5.40 4.82
N ILE A 281 -19.68 -4.47 3.95
CA ILE A 281 -20.60 -3.50 3.37
C ILE A 281 -21.28 -4.15 2.16
N ASP A 282 -22.59 -3.93 2.02
CA ASP A 282 -23.32 -4.32 0.81
C ASP A 282 -22.92 -3.38 -0.33
N VAL A 283 -21.91 -3.80 -1.10
CA VAL A 283 -21.30 -3.01 -2.19
C VAL A 283 -22.35 -2.55 -3.20
N GLU A 284 -23.25 -3.43 -3.64
CA GLU A 284 -24.26 -3.12 -4.65
C GLU A 284 -25.26 -2.08 -4.14
N LYS A 285 -25.58 -2.10 -2.85
CA LYS A 285 -26.47 -1.11 -2.23
C LYS A 285 -25.84 0.29 -2.17
N VAL A 286 -24.54 0.39 -1.91
CA VAL A 286 -23.87 1.69 -1.70
C VAL A 286 -23.23 2.25 -2.98
N LYS A 287 -22.90 1.40 -3.96
CA LYS A 287 -22.27 1.75 -5.23
C LYS A 287 -22.95 2.92 -5.96
N PRO A 288 -24.30 2.99 -6.10
CA PRO A 288 -24.95 4.12 -6.78
C PRO A 288 -24.66 5.48 -6.11
N TYR A 289 -24.55 5.50 -4.77
CA TYR A 289 -24.23 6.72 -4.04
C TYR A 289 -22.81 7.19 -4.35
N TYR A 290 -21.83 6.31 -4.26
CA TYR A 290 -20.43 6.66 -4.50
C TYR A 290 -20.14 7.00 -5.95
N LEU A 291 -20.79 6.33 -6.91
CA LEU A 291 -20.72 6.71 -8.33
C LEU A 291 -21.22 8.14 -8.55
N SER A 292 -22.26 8.58 -7.83
CA SER A 292 -22.73 9.97 -7.91
C SER A 292 -21.73 10.99 -7.35
N LEU A 293 -20.95 10.63 -6.33
CA LEU A 293 -19.88 11.48 -5.80
C LEU A 293 -18.68 11.54 -6.76
N ILE A 294 -18.32 10.40 -7.34
CA ILE A 294 -17.30 10.29 -8.37
C ILE A 294 -17.66 11.18 -9.57
N GLU A 295 -18.92 11.16 -10.02
CA GLU A 295 -19.38 12.01 -11.11
C GLU A 295 -19.28 13.51 -10.77
N LYS A 296 -19.59 13.92 -9.54
CA LYS A 296 -19.47 15.32 -9.08
C LYS A 296 -18.04 15.86 -9.12
N VAL A 297 -17.04 15.03 -8.81
CA VAL A 297 -15.62 15.44 -8.90
C VAL A 297 -15.05 15.30 -10.31
N GLY A 298 -15.88 14.84 -11.24
CA GLY A 298 -15.59 14.63 -12.65
C GLY A 298 -15.07 13.23 -12.95
N LYS A 299 -15.10 12.83 -14.24
CA LYS A 299 -14.37 11.65 -14.78
C LYS A 299 -12.84 11.77 -14.64
N THR A 300 -12.38 12.73 -13.85
CA THR A 300 -11.06 13.35 -13.81
C THR A 300 -10.31 12.89 -12.56
N ILE A 301 -10.21 11.58 -12.37
CA ILE A 301 -9.16 11.03 -11.50
C ILE A 301 -8.21 10.13 -12.29
N LEU A 302 -8.52 9.77 -13.54
CA LEU A 302 -7.52 9.28 -14.48
C LEU A 302 -7.78 9.93 -15.86
N PRO A 303 -6.73 10.34 -16.61
CA PRO A 303 -6.92 10.93 -17.94
C PRO A 303 -7.56 9.86 -18.86
N GLY A 304 -8.15 10.13 -20.03
CA GLY A 304 -8.15 11.36 -20.81
C GLY A 304 -7.38 11.17 -22.11
N GLU A 305 -7.91 10.34 -23.02
CA GLU A 305 -7.48 10.10 -24.42
C GLU A 305 -6.00 10.40 -24.73
N VAL A 306 -5.11 9.41 -24.58
CA VAL A 306 -3.80 9.43 -25.25
C VAL A 306 -3.71 8.41 -26.38
N LYS A 307 -3.43 8.92 -27.59
CA LYS A 307 -3.14 8.15 -28.80
C LYS A 307 -1.98 7.17 -28.56
N MET A 308 -2.23 5.92 -28.92
CA MET A 308 -1.21 4.87 -29.04
C MET A 308 -0.03 5.36 -29.88
N VAL A 309 1.12 5.65 -29.26
CA VAL A 309 2.39 5.73 -29.97
C VAL A 309 3.21 4.52 -29.53
N ASN A 310 3.21 3.47 -30.35
CA ASN A 310 4.09 2.32 -30.18
C ASN A 310 5.55 2.79 -30.21
N PRO A 311 6.36 2.51 -29.18
CA PRO A 311 7.79 2.77 -29.24
C PRO A 311 8.45 1.66 -30.06
N GLY A 312 8.90 2.00 -31.27
CA GLY A 312 9.88 1.19 -31.99
C GLY A 312 9.39 0.49 -33.26
N PHE A 313 9.12 1.26 -34.31
CA PHE A 313 9.56 0.86 -35.65
C PHE A 313 9.93 2.12 -36.44
N SER A 314 11.24 2.31 -36.65
CA SER A 314 11.78 3.35 -37.52
C SER A 314 11.33 3.08 -38.96
N PRO A 315 10.69 4.03 -39.67
CA PRO A 315 10.38 3.84 -41.08
C PRO A 315 11.64 4.12 -41.91
N SER A 316 12.48 3.10 -42.10
CA SER A 316 13.50 3.15 -43.15
C SER A 316 12.94 2.57 -44.44
N ARG A 317 12.80 3.46 -45.43
CA ARG A 317 12.84 3.25 -46.88
C ARG A 317 11.74 2.38 -47.51
N GLN A 318 11.00 3.04 -48.41
CA GLN A 318 10.27 2.44 -49.52
C GLN A 318 11.06 1.30 -50.19
N PHE A 319 10.43 0.14 -50.31
CA PHE A 319 10.62 -0.76 -51.44
C PHE A 319 9.26 -1.32 -51.87
N ASN A 320 9.01 -1.23 -53.18
CA ASN A 320 7.82 -1.69 -53.88
C ASN A 320 7.84 -3.22 -54.10
N ALA A 321 6.62 -3.74 -54.27
CA ALA A 321 6.21 -4.84 -55.15
C ALA A 321 6.35 -6.32 -54.71
N SER A 322 5.17 -6.94 -54.64
CA SER A 322 4.77 -8.21 -55.28
C SER A 322 4.92 -9.55 -54.54
N ALA A 323 3.82 -10.33 -54.65
CA ALA A 323 3.65 -11.78 -54.45
C ALA A 323 3.77 -12.31 -53.01
N SER A 324 3.04 -13.31 -52.53
CA SER A 324 2.01 -14.21 -53.09
C SER A 324 1.34 -14.92 -51.90
N GLY A 325 0.07 -15.31 -52.02
CA GLY A 325 -0.63 -16.08 -50.99
C GLY A 325 0.02 -17.43 -50.73
N THR A 326 0.62 -17.61 -49.57
CA THR A 326 0.93 -18.93 -48.95
C THR A 326 1.17 -18.88 -47.44
N GLU A 327 1.25 -17.72 -46.76
CA GLU A 327 1.55 -17.65 -45.32
C GLU A 327 0.34 -17.70 -44.36
N ILE A 328 -0.91 -17.72 -44.86
CA ILE A 328 -2.11 -17.82 -44.00
C ILE A 328 -2.41 -19.28 -43.61
N ALA A 329 -1.81 -20.27 -44.27
CA ALA A 329 -2.10 -21.70 -44.03
C ALA A 329 -1.25 -22.35 -42.91
N GLU A 330 -0.15 -21.71 -42.47
CA GLU A 330 0.73 -22.28 -41.42
C GLU A 330 0.41 -21.81 -40.00
N PHE A 331 -0.30 -20.70 -39.83
CA PHE A 331 -0.72 -20.22 -38.51
C PHE A 331 -1.91 -21.02 -37.94
N GLY A 332 -2.78 -21.55 -38.81
CA GLY A 332 -3.93 -22.38 -38.39
C GLY A 332 -3.54 -23.74 -37.80
N LYS A 333 -2.46 -24.36 -38.27
CA LYS A 333 -2.02 -25.69 -37.82
C LYS A 333 -1.29 -25.69 -36.47
N ARG A 334 -0.83 -24.53 -35.98
CA ARG A 334 -0.19 -24.41 -34.65
C ARG A 334 -1.18 -24.25 -33.49
N ARG A 335 -2.44 -23.87 -33.75
CA ARG A 335 -3.48 -23.79 -32.70
C ARG A 335 -4.10 -25.16 -32.37
N GLU A 336 -4.41 -25.98 -33.37
CA GLU A 336 -5.00 -27.32 -33.16
C GLU A 336 -4.04 -28.30 -32.43
N GLY A 337 -2.72 -28.13 -32.58
CA GLY A 337 -1.72 -28.95 -31.88
C GLY A 337 -1.59 -28.65 -30.38
N ILE A 338 -1.89 -27.42 -29.96
CA ILE A 338 -1.77 -26.98 -28.56
C ILE A 338 -3.03 -27.32 -27.76
N GLU A 339 -4.22 -27.24 -28.38
CA GLU A 339 -5.49 -27.62 -27.73
C GLU A 339 -5.58 -29.14 -27.52
N ASN A 340 -5.17 -29.96 -28.49
CA ASN A 340 -5.14 -31.42 -28.35
C ASN A 340 -4.13 -31.92 -27.29
N GLY A 341 -3.05 -31.17 -27.03
CA GLY A 341 -2.06 -31.50 -26.00
C GLY A 341 -2.58 -31.25 -24.57
N ARG A 342 -3.38 -30.20 -24.38
CA ARG A 342 -3.99 -29.87 -23.08
C ARG A 342 -5.09 -30.86 -22.70
N GLU A 343 -5.92 -31.28 -23.65
CA GLU A 343 -7.03 -32.22 -23.40
C GLU A 343 -6.53 -33.63 -23.00
N LYS A 344 -5.39 -34.06 -23.56
CA LYS A 344 -4.74 -35.34 -23.22
C LYS A 344 -4.10 -35.34 -21.81
N ALA A 345 -3.56 -34.21 -21.37
CA ALA A 345 -2.96 -34.05 -20.05
C ALA A 345 -4.03 -34.08 -18.93
N PHE A 346 -5.21 -33.48 -19.17
CA PHE A 346 -6.33 -33.52 -18.23
C PHE A 346 -6.95 -34.93 -18.06
N LYS A 347 -6.97 -35.73 -19.12
CA LYS A 347 -7.51 -37.11 -19.07
C LYS A 347 -6.62 -38.07 -18.28
N LEU A 348 -5.29 -37.95 -18.41
CA LEU A 348 -4.32 -38.79 -17.69
C LEU A 348 -4.27 -38.49 -16.17
N ALA A 349 -4.51 -37.25 -15.77
CA ALA A 349 -4.57 -36.86 -14.35
C ALA A 349 -5.86 -37.33 -13.65
N GLY A 350 -6.98 -37.43 -14.38
CA GLY A 350 -8.28 -37.85 -13.85
C GLY A 350 -8.46 -39.35 -13.64
N GLU A 351 -7.62 -40.20 -14.23
CA GLU A 351 -7.74 -41.66 -14.14
C GLU A 351 -6.89 -42.29 -13.01
N SER A 352 -5.99 -41.54 -12.34
CA SER A 352 -5.13 -42.06 -11.27
C SER A 352 -5.68 -41.95 -9.83
N LEU A 353 -6.94 -41.50 -9.64
CA LEU A 353 -7.54 -41.32 -8.32
C LEU A 353 -8.85 -42.11 -8.16
N LYS A 354 -8.77 -43.44 -8.15
CA LYS A 354 -9.77 -44.31 -7.52
C LYS A 354 -9.12 -45.51 -6.82
N TRP A 355 -9.36 -45.59 -5.50
CA TRP A 355 -9.13 -46.71 -4.57
C TRP A 355 -7.66 -47.01 -4.21
N SER A 356 -7.24 -47.09 -2.94
CA SER A 356 -7.84 -47.83 -1.82
C SER A 356 -7.39 -47.29 -0.46
N GLY A 357 -8.17 -47.60 0.59
CA GLY A 357 -8.22 -46.91 1.87
C GLY A 357 -7.03 -47.08 2.83
N GLY A 358 -6.96 -46.18 3.81
CA GLY A 358 -6.14 -46.34 5.02
C GLY A 358 -5.58 -45.04 5.61
N VAL A 359 -6.24 -44.57 6.68
CA VAL A 359 -5.79 -43.69 7.79
C VAL A 359 -4.52 -42.83 7.59
N LEU A 360 -4.71 -41.50 7.63
CA LEU A 360 -3.69 -40.46 7.77
C LEU A 360 -3.16 -40.35 9.21
N ARG A 361 -1.82 -40.40 9.38
CA ARG A 361 -1.07 -39.69 10.43
C ARG A 361 0.30 -39.25 9.88
N GLY A 362 0.58 -37.94 9.90
CA GLY A 362 1.94 -37.39 9.99
C GLY A 362 2.45 -36.53 8.81
N CYS A 363 2.70 -35.26 9.13
CA CYS A 363 3.64 -34.28 8.54
C CYS A 363 3.53 -33.89 7.05
N GLY A 364 3.00 -32.68 6.82
CA GLY A 364 3.13 -31.95 5.56
C GLY A 364 4.45 -31.15 5.51
N VAL A 365 5.51 -31.79 5.03
CA VAL A 365 6.67 -31.10 4.44
C VAL A 365 7.05 -31.92 3.21
N CYS A 366 6.44 -31.64 2.05
CA CYS A 366 6.91 -32.04 0.71
C CYS A 366 5.91 -31.56 -0.38
N LEU A 367 5.74 -30.25 -0.52
CA LEU A 367 5.20 -29.67 -1.77
C LEU A 367 6.00 -28.47 -2.28
N GLY A 368 7.06 -28.05 -1.58
CA GLY A 368 7.91 -26.91 -1.96
C GLY A 368 9.10 -27.23 -2.88
N LEU A 369 9.38 -28.50 -3.16
CA LEU A 369 10.63 -28.91 -3.84
C LEU A 369 10.49 -29.30 -5.31
N TRP A 370 9.30 -29.18 -5.92
CA TRP A 370 9.10 -29.53 -7.34
C TRP A 370 8.99 -28.34 -8.29
N PHE A 371 8.78 -27.11 -7.78
CA PHE A 371 8.67 -25.91 -8.62
C PHE A 371 9.98 -25.16 -8.87
N SER A 372 11.08 -25.52 -8.21
CA SER A 372 12.34 -24.77 -8.30
C SER A 372 13.39 -25.32 -9.28
N LEU A 373 13.06 -26.34 -10.09
CA LEU A 373 14.04 -26.98 -11.01
C LEU A 373 13.70 -26.88 -12.51
N THR A 374 12.54 -26.31 -12.87
CA THR A 374 12.15 -26.12 -14.29
C THR A 374 12.49 -24.75 -14.87
N SER A 375 12.94 -23.77 -14.07
CA SER A 375 13.23 -22.41 -14.54
C SER A 375 14.70 -22.14 -14.90
N ILE A 376 15.62 -23.10 -14.70
CA ILE A 376 17.07 -22.88 -14.96
C ILE A 376 17.54 -23.44 -16.32
N LEU A 377 16.68 -24.13 -17.09
CA LEU A 377 17.09 -24.75 -18.37
C LEU A 377 16.58 -24.07 -19.65
N ALA A 378 15.97 -22.89 -19.57
CA ALA A 378 15.42 -22.20 -20.75
C ALA A 378 16.35 -21.12 -21.36
N SER A 379 17.67 -21.16 -21.12
CA SER A 379 18.57 -20.11 -21.61
C SER A 379 19.95 -20.61 -22.06
N PHE A 380 20.04 -21.60 -22.95
CA PHE A 380 21.25 -21.79 -23.78
C PHE A 380 20.89 -22.41 -25.15
N PRO A 381 21.61 -22.06 -26.24
CA PRO A 381 21.38 -22.63 -27.56
C PRO A 381 21.92 -24.06 -27.63
N CYS A 382 21.13 -24.94 -28.25
CA CYS A 382 21.42 -26.35 -28.48
C CYS A 382 22.77 -26.59 -29.20
N PRO A 383 23.65 -27.47 -28.67
CA PRO A 383 24.56 -28.25 -29.49
C PRO A 383 24.05 -29.69 -29.66
N LYS A 384 24.32 -30.21 -30.85
CA LYS A 384 23.92 -31.52 -31.35
C LYS A 384 24.40 -32.68 -30.46
N SER A 385 23.54 -33.70 -30.34
CA SER A 385 23.83 -35.12 -30.07
C SER A 385 24.68 -35.48 -28.83
N ALA A 386 24.02 -35.92 -27.76
CA ALA A 386 24.54 -36.96 -26.85
C ALA A 386 23.39 -37.54 -25.99
N SER A 387 23.47 -38.83 -25.70
CA SER A 387 22.46 -39.68 -25.04
C SER A 387 22.31 -39.44 -23.53
N LEU A 388 21.10 -39.72 -23.03
CA LEU A 388 20.57 -39.53 -21.66
C LEU A 388 21.18 -40.45 -20.56
N GLU A 389 22.49 -40.70 -20.57
CA GLU A 389 23.10 -41.69 -19.66
C GLU A 389 24.31 -41.18 -18.84
N GLN A 390 24.56 -39.87 -18.76
CA GLN A 390 25.76 -39.35 -18.06
C GLN A 390 25.56 -38.22 -17.03
N ILE A 391 24.33 -37.90 -16.59
CA ILE A 391 24.11 -36.85 -15.57
C ILE A 391 23.38 -37.40 -14.33
N PHE A 392 23.88 -38.52 -13.80
CA PHE A 392 23.52 -39.02 -12.47
C PHE A 392 24.78 -39.59 -11.82
N ASN A 393 25.75 -38.72 -11.50
CA ASN A 393 26.82 -38.98 -10.51
C ASN A 393 27.75 -37.76 -10.41
N HIS A 394 27.37 -36.75 -9.61
CA HIS A 394 28.35 -36.02 -8.77
C HIS A 394 27.64 -35.06 -7.80
N HIS A 395 27.63 -35.44 -6.51
CA HIS A 395 27.95 -34.60 -5.34
C HIS A 395 27.26 -35.16 -4.08
N LEU A 396 27.86 -36.23 -3.56
CA LEU A 396 28.02 -36.44 -2.12
C LEU A 396 29.51 -36.26 -1.86
N HIS A 397 29.88 -35.11 -1.29
CA HIS A 397 30.98 -34.93 -0.33
C HIS A 397 30.97 -33.49 0.20
#